data_AF-A0A2E5FYX8-F1
#
_entry.id   AF-A0A2E5FYX8-F1
#
_cell.length_a   1.000
_cell.length_b   1.000
_cell.length_c   1.000
_cell.angle_alpha   90.00
_cell.angle_beta   90.00
_cell.angle_gamma   90.00
#
_symmetry.space_group_name_H-M   'P 1'
#
loop_
_entity.id
_entity.type
_entity.pdbx_description
1 polymer ?
#
loop_
_entity_poly.entity_id
_entity_poly.type
_entity_poly.pdbx_seq_one_letter_code
_entity_poly.pdbx_strand_id
1 'polypeptide(L)' 'MEAVERALEDENGCADVLQRIAGVRGALNGLMAEVVEDHIQEHVADAELTTEQRSEGAAELIDVVRAYLK' A
#
# COMPACT_ATOMS: atom_id res chain seq x y z
N MET A 1 -13.70 -0.64 -2.92
CA MET A 1 -14.41 -1.35 -1.83
C MET A 1 -15.85 -1.63 -2.21
N GLU A 2 -16.56 -0.64 -2.75
CA GLU A 2 -17.95 -0.75 -3.24
C GLU A 2 -18.26 -1.98 -4.11
N ALA A 3 -17.33 -2.44 -4.96
CA ALA A 3 -17.55 -3.61 -5.82
C ALA A 3 -17.67 -4.93 -5.02
N VAL A 4 -17.04 -5.02 -3.84
CA VAL A 4 -17.15 -6.15 -2.91
C VAL A 4 -18.42 -6.02 -2.08
N GLU A 5 -18.75 -4.81 -1.62
CA GLU A 5 -19.99 -4.52 -0.88
C GLU A 5 -21.22 -4.86 -1.71
N ARG A 6 -21.30 -4.35 -2.95
CA ARG A 6 -22.34 -4.73 -3.92
C ARG A 6 -22.36 -6.23 -4.18
N ALA A 7 -21.21 -6.90 -4.16
CA ALA A 7 -21.17 -8.34 -4.37
C ALA A 7 -21.91 -9.12 -3.27
N LEU A 8 -21.79 -8.64 -2.04
CA LEU A 8 -22.42 -9.22 -0.86
C LEU A 8 -23.90 -8.87 -0.79
N GLU A 9 -24.25 -7.61 -1.11
CA GLU A 9 -25.64 -7.13 -1.17
C GLU A 9 -26.46 -7.85 -2.24
N ASP A 10 -25.86 -8.11 -3.41
CA ASP A 10 -26.49 -8.86 -4.51
C ASP A 10 -26.49 -10.39 -4.28
N GLU A 11 -26.05 -10.86 -3.11
CA GLU A 11 -25.91 -12.29 -2.75
C GLU A 11 -25.13 -13.12 -3.80
N ASN A 12 -24.10 -12.52 -4.40
CA ASN A 12 -23.27 -13.23 -5.38
C ASN A 12 -22.56 -14.43 -4.73
N GLY A 13 -22.23 -15.43 -5.56
CA GLY A 13 -21.56 -16.64 -5.09
C GLY A 13 -20.22 -16.32 -4.40
N CYS A 14 -19.89 -17.07 -3.35
CA CYS A 14 -18.66 -16.86 -2.56
C CYS A 14 -17.38 -16.81 -3.42
N ALA A 15 -17.33 -17.58 -4.52
CA ALA A 15 -16.21 -17.56 -5.45
C ALA A 15 -16.02 -16.18 -6.12
N ASP A 16 -17.11 -15.53 -6.51
CA ASP A 16 -17.08 -14.21 -7.17
C ASP A 16 -16.63 -13.13 -6.17
N VAL A 17 -17.12 -13.20 -4.93
CA VAL A 17 -16.69 -12.30 -3.85
C VAL A 17 -15.19 -12.45 -3.59
N LEU A 18 -14.70 -13.70 -3.49
CA LEU A 18 -13.27 -13.98 -3.29
C LEU A 18 -12.41 -13.46 -4.45
N GLN A 19 -12.87 -13.58 -5.70
CA GLN A 19 -12.15 -13.07 -6.86
C GLN A 19 -12.06 -11.53 -6.82
N ARG A 20 -13.13 -10.84 -6.42
CA ARG A 20 -13.13 -9.37 -6.27
C ARG A 20 -12.18 -8.92 -5.16
N ILE A 21 -12.18 -9.61 -4.03
CA ILE A 21 -11.22 -9.34 -2.93
C ILE A 21 -9.78 -9.54 -3.40
N ALA A 22 -9.50 -10.62 -4.13
CA ALA A 22 -8.18 -10.88 -4.68
C ALA A 22 -7.71 -9.79 -5.66
N GLY A 23 -8.62 -9.29 -6.51
CA GLY A 23 -8.36 -8.18 -7.42
C GLY A 23 -8.05 -6.88 -6.67
N VAL A 24 -8.85 -6.53 -5.66
CA VAL A 24 -8.60 -5.35 -4.80
C VAL A 24 -7.26 -5.46 -4.11
N ARG A 25 -6.91 -6.62 -3.55
CA ARG A 25 -5.60 -6.85 -2.95
C ARG A 25 -4.46 -6.61 -3.95
N GLY A 26 -4.60 -7.09 -5.19
CA GLY A 26 -3.61 -6.86 -6.24
C GLY A 26 -3.42 -5.37 -6.56
N ALA A 27 -4.51 -4.62 -6.69
CA ALA A 27 -4.47 -3.18 -6.94
C ALA A 27 -3.83 -2.41 -5.77
N LEU A 28 -4.16 -2.76 -4.53
CA LEU A 28 -3.57 -2.16 -3.33
C LEU A 28 -2.08 -2.42 -3.23
N ASN A 29 -1.62 -3.63 -3.59
CA ASN A 29 -0.18 -3.93 -3.62
C ASN A 29 0.55 -3.10 -4.69
N GLY A 30 -0.06 -2.86 -5.85
CA GLY A 30 0.50 -1.98 -6.88
C GLY A 30 0.63 -0.53 -6.40
N LEU A 31 -0.45 0.02 -5.85
CA LEU A 31 -0.45 1.38 -5.30
C LEU A 31 0.55 1.54 -4.15
N MET A 32 0.69 0.51 -3.30
CA MET A 32 1.68 0.55 -2.22
C MET A 32 3.11 0.66 -2.74
N ALA A 33 3.44 -0.01 -3.86
CA ALA A 33 4.76 0.10 -4.45
C ALA A 33 5.05 1.53 -4.95
N GLU A 34 4.05 2.17 -5.58
CA GLU A 34 4.14 3.57 -6.03
C GLU A 34 4.37 4.51 -4.84
N VAL A 35 3.58 4.41 -3.78
CA VAL A 35 3.72 5.26 -2.58
C VAL A 35 5.07 5.07 -1.88
N VAL A 36 5.58 3.83 -1.84
CA VAL A 36 6.90 3.55 -1.27
C VAL A 36 8.02 4.16 -2.12
N GLU A 37 7.89 4.12 -3.45
CA GLU A 37 8.85 4.78 -4.35
C GLU A 37 8.88 6.29 -4.11
N ASP A 38 7.71 6.94 -4.09
CA ASP A 38 7.60 8.38 -3.84
C ASP A 38 8.20 8.74 -2.47
N HIS A 39 7.91 7.98 -1.42
CA HIS A 39 8.48 8.19 -0.08
C HIS A 39 10.02 8.11 -0.10
N ILE A 40 10.58 7.14 -0.82
CA ILE A 40 12.04 7.02 -0.97
C ILE A 40 12.59 8.27 -1.66
N GLN A 41 11.96 8.73 -2.74
CA GLN A 41 12.45 9.89 -3.49
C GLN A 41 12.38 11.16 -2.64
N GLU A 42 11.24 11.44 -2.04
CA GLU A 42 10.93 12.71 -1.37
C GLU A 42 11.46 12.81 0.07
N HIS A 43 11.60 11.69 0.79
CA HIS A 43 11.91 11.71 2.23
C HIS A 43 13.20 10.97 2.60
N VAL A 44 13.81 10.25 1.65
CA VAL A 44 15.04 9.49 1.91
C VAL A 44 16.17 9.85 0.95
N ALA A 45 15.91 10.06 -0.33
CA ALA A 45 16.94 10.21 -1.36
C ALA A 45 17.19 11.67 -1.74
N ASP A 46 16.22 12.57 -1.57
CA ASP A 46 16.35 13.98 -1.92
C ASP A 46 17.60 14.61 -1.28
N ALA A 47 18.40 15.30 -2.09
CA ALA A 47 19.65 15.93 -1.71
C ALA A 47 19.46 17.19 -0.85
N GLU A 48 18.27 17.82 -0.89
CA GLU A 48 17.96 19.02 -0.12
C GLU A 48 17.61 18.72 1.35
N LEU A 49 17.37 17.44 1.68
CA LEU A 49 17.04 17.01 3.04
C LEU A 49 18.22 17.16 3.99
N THR A 50 17.94 17.70 5.17
CA THR A 50 18.84 17.62 6.32
C THR A 50 19.04 16.17 6.77
N THR A 51 20.11 15.92 7.51
CA THR A 51 20.38 14.60 8.09
C THR A 51 19.24 14.11 9.00
N GLU A 52 18.61 15.02 9.74
CA GLU A 52 17.51 14.69 10.65
C GLU A 52 16.27 14.25 9.87
N GLN A 53 15.84 15.03 8.87
CA GLN A 53 14.71 14.69 8.00
C GLN A 53 14.92 13.35 7.27
N ARG A 54 16.13 13.12 6.74
CA ARG A 54 16.46 11.85 6.07
C ARG A 54 16.39 10.67 7.04
N SER A 55 16.84 10.86 8.28
CA SER A 55 16.81 9.82 9.31
C SER A 55 15.37 9.48 9.73
N GLU A 56 14.50 10.48 9.80
CA GLU A 56 13.07 10.31 10.08
C GLU A 56 12.39 9.52 8.95
N GLY A 57 12.53 9.97 7.70
CA GLY A 57 11.94 9.29 6.53
C GLY A 57 12.43 7.85 6.37
N ALA A 58 13.69 7.58 6.69
CA ALA A 58 14.24 6.22 6.70
C ALA A 58 13.64 5.34 7.81
N ALA A 59 13.42 5.89 9.00
CA ALA A 59 12.78 5.17 10.11
C ALA A 59 11.33 4.80 9.79
N GLU A 60 10.57 5.75 9.22
CA GLU A 60 9.20 5.53 8.75
C GLU A 60 9.14 4.42 7.70
N LEU A 61 10.03 4.46 6.70
CA LEU A 61 10.11 3.43 5.66
C LEU A 61 10.42 2.04 6.24
N ILE A 62 11.32 1.95 7.23
CA ILE A 62 11.63 0.69 7.92
C ILE A 62 10.39 0.11 8.60
N ASP A 63 9.59 0.96 9.25
CA ASP A 63 8.37 0.51 9.93
C ASP A 63 7.30 0.02 8.95
N VAL A 64 7.16 0.70 7.80
CA VAL A 64 6.28 0.24 6.71
C VAL A 64 6.75 -1.12 6.17
N VAL A 65 8.04 -1.27 5.87
CA VAL A 65 8.60 -2.53 5.36
C VAL A 65 8.41 -3.67 6.36
N ARG A 66 8.60 -3.43 7.67
CA ARG A 66 8.33 -4.42 8.72
C ARG A 66 6.85 -4.79 8.82
N ALA A 67 5.94 -3.85 8.59
CA ALA A 67 4.51 -4.12 8.63
C ALA A 67 4.06 -4.95 7.41
N TYR A 68 4.66 -4.71 6.25
CA TYR A 68 4.27 -5.35 4.99
C TYR A 68 4.94 -6.72 4.75
N LEU A 69 6.17 -6.94 5.24
CA LEU A 69 6.91 -8.20 5.08
C LEU A 69 6.75 -9.18 6.26
N LYS A 70 5.85 -8.90 7.20
CA LYS A 70 5.39 -9.88 8.20
C LYS A 70 4.33 -10.78 7.60
#